data_AF-A0A3R9BQC1-F1
#
_entry.id   AF-A0A3R9BQC1-F1
#
_cell.length_a   1.000
_cell.length_b   1.000
_cell.length_c   1.000
_cell.angle_alpha   90.00
_cell.angle_beta   90.00
_cell.angle_gamma   90.00
#
_symmetry.space_group_name_H-M   'P 1'
#
loop_
_entity.id
_entity.type
_entity.pdbx_description
1 polymer ?
#
loop_
_entity_poly.entity_id
_entity_poly.type
_entity_poly.pdbx_seq_one_letter_code
_entity_poly.pdbx_strand_id
1 'polypeptide(L)'
;MTGYNELKGAGQILVVEDDPVQRRLLKNAIERHGHVVHQAENGRIGLEMVKRDSGLFNVIVLDLMMPEMTGLEFLDALHEFGTQIPVIVQTGQGGIETVVQAMRAGAFDFVVKPVSPERIATSISNAMKLDQREVKARAGRRSRSGSVGFDDIVSASPAMLRVIDLAQRAAQSNIPVVLEGESGVGKELVARAIQSGGDRSNKPFVTVNCGAIPHNLVESILFGHEKGAFTGATERHIGKFMEADGGTIFLDEIGDLPLEVQVKLLRAVQQGEIETVGARTAHKVNVRLISATNKDLIEEVKNGHFREDLYYRLNVFPITIPALRKRKEDIPHLVRVFADRFSSEQKNGRRMTVNAGALALLTAYDWPGNIRQLENAIFRAVVLAEGPELTEQDFPQIAAQLPEYDVVDHLALVADNTGLDPEEAYGDDFRASMHGEVHHRLPEPSGNAIASVNPAGDVRKLADVEEELIRFALKFYRGQMSQVARKLGIGRSTLYRKLKDYGIDPDNPQKDAA
;
A
#
# COMPACT_ATOMS: atom_id res chain seq x y z
N MET A 1 17.23 37.69 15.99
CA MET A 1 17.79 37.64 14.62
C MET A 1 18.44 36.28 14.46
N THR A 2 17.64 35.29 14.08
CA THR A 2 17.40 34.79 12.69
C THR A 2 18.42 33.73 12.33
N GLY A 3 17.99 32.47 12.42
CA GLY A 3 18.79 31.30 12.08
C GLY A 3 18.01 29.98 12.15
N TYR A 4 16.76 29.96 11.71
CA TYR A 4 16.07 28.72 11.37
C TYR A 4 15.40 28.93 10.02
N ASN A 5 16.17 28.65 8.96
CA ASN A 5 15.66 28.66 7.61
C ASN A 5 14.79 27.40 7.44
N GLU A 6 13.54 27.63 7.04
CA GLU A 6 12.44 26.68 6.97
C GLU A 6 12.73 25.51 6.02
N LEU A 7 12.88 24.30 6.56
CA LEU A 7 12.69 23.05 5.82
C LEU A 7 11.19 22.80 5.68
N LYS A 8 10.52 23.48 4.74
CA LYS A 8 9.09 23.28 4.47
C LYS A 8 8.83 21.82 4.13
N GLY A 9 8.12 21.13 5.03
CA GLY A 9 7.65 19.75 4.92
C GLY A 9 8.53 18.67 5.54
N ALA A 10 9.44 19.01 6.47
CA ALA A 10 9.97 18.05 7.43
C ALA A 10 8.99 17.97 8.61
N GLY A 11 8.37 16.81 8.83
CA GLY A 11 7.50 16.59 10.00
C GLY A 11 8.33 16.52 11.28
N GLN A 12 7.81 17.10 12.37
CA GLN A 12 8.41 17.04 13.70
C GLN A 12 7.88 15.81 14.42
N ILE A 13 8.73 14.80 14.61
CA ILE A 13 8.34 13.49 15.15
C ILE A 13 8.92 13.35 16.55
N LEU A 14 8.08 13.08 17.53
CA LEU A 14 8.54 12.72 18.88
C LEU A 14 8.66 11.21 19.00
N VAL A 15 9.84 10.70 19.34
CA VAL A 15 10.09 9.28 19.62
C VAL A 15 10.24 9.10 21.12
N VAL A 16 9.35 8.31 21.72
CA VAL A 16 9.32 7.97 23.14
C VAL A 16 9.63 6.49 23.28
N GLU A 17 10.86 6.18 23.72
CA GLU A 17 11.41 4.82 23.75
C GLU A 17 12.46 4.76 24.86
N ASP A 18 12.46 3.75 25.72
CA ASP A 18 13.41 3.66 26.84
C ASP A 18 14.74 3.03 26.42
N ASP A 19 14.72 2.06 25.49
CA ASP A 19 15.95 1.45 24.98
C ASP A 19 16.76 2.43 24.11
N PRO A 20 17.97 2.82 24.53
CA PRO A 20 18.79 3.80 23.81
C PRO A 20 19.25 3.32 22.43
N VAL A 21 19.38 2.00 22.22
CA VAL A 21 19.74 1.42 20.92
C VAL A 21 18.56 1.55 19.96
N GLN A 22 17.37 1.16 20.40
CA GLN A 22 16.15 1.25 19.59
C GLN A 22 15.79 2.70 19.29
N ARG A 23 15.86 3.58 20.29
CA ARG A 23 15.62 5.03 20.15
C ARG A 23 16.55 5.65 19.11
N ARG A 24 17.82 5.22 19.06
CA ARG A 24 18.80 5.67 18.06
C ARG A 24 18.53 5.10 16.66
N LEU A 25 18.12 3.84 16.56
CA LEU A 25 17.76 3.21 15.28
C LEU A 25 16.53 3.90 14.68
N LEU A 26 15.50 4.16 15.49
CA LEU A 26 14.29 4.88 15.10
C LEU A 26 14.62 6.28 14.62
N LYS A 27 15.42 7.03 15.38
CA LYS A 27 15.89 8.36 14.96
C LYS A 27 16.55 8.33 13.59
N ASN A 28 17.56 7.47 13.41
CA ASN A 28 18.27 7.38 12.14
C ASN A 28 17.35 6.97 10.98
N ALA A 29 16.40 6.07 11.23
CA ALA A 29 15.43 5.65 10.23
C ALA A 29 14.51 6.81 9.82
N ILE A 30 13.98 7.56 10.78
CA ILE A 30 13.03 8.65 10.54
C ILE A 30 13.73 9.87 9.91
N GLU A 31 14.94 10.22 10.37
CA GLU A 31 15.74 11.31 9.79
C GLU A 31 16.15 11.04 8.34
N ARG A 32 16.45 9.78 7.98
CA ARG A 32 16.71 9.38 6.59
C ARG A 32 15.52 9.61 5.66
N HIS A 33 14.30 9.68 6.20
CA HIS A 33 13.08 9.99 5.45
C HIS A 33 12.75 11.50 5.47
N GLY A 34 13.69 12.35 5.90
CA GLY A 34 13.56 13.81 5.81
C GLY A 34 12.73 14.46 6.93
N HIS A 35 12.51 13.74 8.03
CA HIS A 35 11.81 14.24 9.22
C HIS A 35 12.78 14.67 10.33
N VAL A 36 12.33 15.56 11.21
CA VAL A 36 13.09 15.97 12.40
C VAL A 36 12.62 15.15 13.59
N VAL A 37 13.56 14.54 14.32
CA VAL A 37 13.24 13.65 15.44
C VAL A 37 13.62 14.30 16.78
N HIS A 38 12.64 14.39 17.65
CA HIS A 38 12.80 14.68 19.07
C HIS A 38 12.75 13.37 19.85
N GLN A 39 13.60 13.22 20.86
CA GLN A 39 13.73 11.97 21.59
C GLN A 39 13.34 12.18 23.05
N ALA A 40 12.52 11.27 23.58
CA ALA A 40 12.24 11.12 25.00
C ALA A 40 12.63 9.70 25.44
N GLU A 41 13.26 9.59 26.60
CA GLU A 41 13.75 8.33 27.15
C GLU A 41 12.74 7.61 28.05
N ASN A 42 11.59 8.22 28.33
CA ASN A 42 10.46 7.60 29.00
C ASN A 42 9.17 8.39 28.73
N GLY A 43 8.02 7.81 29.11
CA GLY A 43 6.70 8.43 28.94
C GLY A 43 6.55 9.79 29.62
N ARG A 44 7.13 10.00 30.81
CA ARG A 44 7.00 11.27 31.54
C ARG A 44 7.66 12.43 30.80
N ILE A 45 8.91 12.25 30.38
CA ILE A 45 9.65 13.25 29.61
C ILE A 45 8.94 13.54 28.29
N GLY A 46 8.45 12.51 27.60
CA GLY A 46 7.68 12.68 26.38
C GLY A 46 6.42 13.52 26.60
N LEU A 47 5.70 13.29 27.70
CA LEU A 47 4.46 14.01 28.01
C LEU A 47 4.75 15.46 28.39
N GLU A 48 5.81 15.71 29.16
CA GLU A 48 6.26 17.07 29.48
C GLU A 48 6.67 17.85 28.22
N MET A 49 7.35 17.21 27.27
CA MET A 49 7.70 17.82 25.98
C MET A 49 6.44 18.20 25.21
N VAL A 50 5.44 17.31 25.12
CA VAL A 50 4.16 17.60 24.44
C VAL A 50 3.42 18.75 25.12
N LYS A 51 3.40 18.80 26.45
CA LYS A 51 2.74 19.87 27.21
C LYS A 51 3.46 21.22 27.03
N ARG A 52 4.79 21.22 27.09
CA ARG A 52 5.61 22.43 27.00
C ARG A 52 5.58 23.04 25.60
N ASP A 53 5.74 22.20 24.57
CA ASP A 53 5.87 22.60 23.18
C ASP A 53 4.61 22.23 22.40
N SER A 54 3.45 22.63 22.95
CA SER A 54 2.13 22.36 22.38
C SER A 54 2.04 22.85 20.94
N GLY A 55 1.87 21.92 19.98
CA GLY A 55 1.78 22.21 18.54
C GLY A 55 3.10 22.10 17.77
N LEU A 56 4.21 21.75 18.41
CA LEU A 56 5.48 21.48 17.71
C LEU A 56 5.46 20.14 16.99
N PHE A 57 4.92 19.09 17.61
CA PHE A 57 4.99 17.72 17.09
C PHE A 57 3.81 17.39 16.18
N ASN A 58 4.08 16.74 15.06
CA ASN A 58 3.08 16.28 14.10
C ASN A 58 2.70 14.81 14.29
N VAL A 59 3.62 13.99 14.81
CA VAL A 59 3.40 12.56 15.08
C VAL A 59 4.21 12.15 16.30
N ILE A 60 3.67 11.24 17.10
CA ILE A 60 4.39 10.61 18.21
C ILE A 60 4.60 9.13 17.86
N VAL A 61 5.82 8.63 18.02
CA VAL A 61 6.14 7.20 17.98
C VAL A 61 6.44 6.76 19.41
N LEU A 62 5.66 5.81 19.93
CA LEU A 62 5.61 5.49 21.36
C LEU A 62 5.83 3.99 21.58
N ASP A 63 6.79 3.60 22.41
CA ASP A 63 6.85 2.24 22.95
C ASP A 63 5.77 2.03 24.03
N LEU A 64 5.08 0.89 24.01
CA LEU A 64 4.14 0.51 25.06
C LEU A 64 4.82 0.09 26.35
N MET A 65 5.98 -0.56 26.23
CA MET A 65 6.64 -1.21 27.34
C MET A 65 7.82 -0.38 27.82
N MET A 66 7.54 0.63 28.64
CA MET A 66 8.58 1.51 29.21
C MET A 66 8.48 1.55 30.74
N PRO A 67 9.61 1.72 31.45
CA PRO A 67 9.63 1.94 32.90
C PRO A 67 8.99 3.30 33.27
N GLU A 68 8.56 3.39 34.54
CA GLU A 68 7.88 4.53 35.17
C GLU A 68 6.46 4.87 34.66
N MET A 69 6.32 5.08 33.36
CA MET A 69 5.07 5.44 32.71
C MET A 69 4.92 4.59 31.46
N THR A 70 3.92 3.71 31.48
CA THR A 70 3.61 2.83 30.36
C THR A 70 3.07 3.61 29.18
N GLY A 71 3.17 3.05 27.97
CA GLY A 71 2.63 3.72 26.78
C GLY A 71 1.11 3.87 26.80
N LEU A 72 0.38 3.01 27.52
CA LEU A 72 -1.07 3.17 27.70
C LEU A 72 -1.40 4.36 28.60
N GLU A 73 -0.72 4.48 29.75
CA GLU A 73 -0.87 5.65 30.63
C GLU A 73 -0.50 6.96 29.91
N PHE A 74 0.47 6.90 28.98
CA PHE A 74 0.86 8.02 28.15
C PHE A 74 -0.26 8.45 27.19
N LEU A 75 -0.89 7.48 26.52
CA LEU A 75 -2.02 7.74 25.62
C LEU A 75 -3.22 8.32 26.38
N ASP A 76 -3.55 7.77 27.55
CA ASP A 76 -4.64 8.29 28.40
C ASP A 76 -4.36 9.74 28.83
N ALA A 77 -3.14 10.04 29.27
CA ALA A 77 -2.74 11.38 29.67
C ALA A 77 -2.75 12.39 28.50
N LEU A 78 -2.45 11.94 27.28
CA LEU A 78 -2.58 12.75 26.07
C LEU A 78 -4.04 13.04 25.72
N HIS A 79 -4.90 12.04 25.85
CA HIS A 79 -6.34 12.18 25.62
C HIS A 79 -6.98 13.15 26.63
N GLU A 80 -6.64 13.06 27.91
CA GLU A 80 -7.08 14.02 28.94
C GLU A 80 -6.59 15.45 28.67
N PHE A 81 -5.38 15.58 28.12
CA PHE A 81 -4.81 16.87 27.71
C PHE A 81 -5.45 17.44 26.44
N GLY A 82 -6.29 16.66 25.73
CA GLY A 82 -7.03 17.10 24.54
C GLY A 82 -6.14 17.30 23.31
N THR A 83 -4.99 16.63 23.22
CA THR A 83 -4.14 16.71 22.02
C THR A 83 -4.74 15.90 20.87
N GLN A 84 -4.54 16.35 19.63
CA GLN A 84 -4.97 15.65 18.42
C GLN A 84 -3.79 15.03 17.65
N ILE A 85 -2.59 15.01 18.24
CA ILE A 85 -1.40 14.49 17.57
C ILE A 85 -1.54 12.97 17.40
N PRO A 86 -1.46 12.43 16.17
CA PRO A 86 -1.55 10.99 15.95
C PRO A 86 -0.37 10.26 16.59
N VAL A 87 -0.68 9.19 17.33
CA VAL A 87 0.32 8.36 18.03
C VAL A 87 0.45 7.00 17.38
N ILE A 88 1.65 6.66 16.92
CA ILE A 88 2.02 5.34 16.39
C ILE A 88 2.66 4.54 17.51
N VAL A 89 2.10 3.38 17.78
CA VAL A 89 2.50 2.57 18.92
C VAL A 89 3.42 1.43 18.50
N GLN A 90 4.46 1.17 19.29
CA GLN A 90 5.39 0.06 19.11
C GLN A 90 5.32 -0.91 20.29
N THR A 91 5.38 -2.22 20.02
CA THR A 91 5.39 -3.24 21.09
C THR A 91 6.24 -4.45 20.71
N GLY A 92 6.97 -5.01 21.67
CA GLY A 92 7.69 -6.29 21.51
C GLY A 92 6.80 -7.53 21.62
N GLN A 93 5.61 -7.41 22.21
CA GLN A 93 4.63 -8.50 22.28
C GLN A 93 3.46 -8.22 21.34
N GLY A 94 3.35 -9.00 20.26
CA GLY A 94 2.23 -8.96 19.31
C GLY A 94 0.94 -9.59 19.82
N GLY A 95 0.69 -9.53 21.14
CA GLY A 95 -0.52 -10.07 21.75
C GLY A 95 -1.74 -9.23 21.37
N ILE A 96 -2.84 -9.91 21.02
CA ILE A 96 -4.09 -9.28 20.56
C ILE A 96 -4.62 -8.27 21.58
N GLU A 97 -4.49 -8.57 22.89
CA GLU A 97 -4.97 -7.69 23.98
C GLU A 97 -4.25 -6.34 24.00
N THR A 98 -2.93 -6.33 23.87
CA THR A 98 -2.10 -5.13 23.93
C THR A 98 -2.35 -4.20 22.73
N VAL A 99 -2.57 -4.77 21.54
CA VAL A 99 -2.90 -4.01 20.32
C VAL A 99 -4.27 -3.35 20.45
N VAL A 100 -5.27 -4.09 20.93
CA VAL A 100 -6.64 -3.56 21.11
C VAL A 100 -6.67 -2.46 22.16
N GLN A 101 -5.92 -2.60 23.27
CA GLN A 101 -5.81 -1.57 24.31
C GLN A 101 -5.19 -0.28 23.76
N ALA A 102 -4.11 -0.38 22.99
CA ALA A 102 -3.46 0.78 22.40
C ALA A 102 -4.39 1.55 21.42
N MET A 103 -5.11 0.82 20.55
CA MET A 103 -6.06 1.45 19.63
C MET A 103 -7.23 2.11 20.36
N ARG A 104 -7.74 1.50 21.44
CA ARG A 104 -8.80 2.09 22.29
C ARG A 104 -8.35 3.37 23.00
N ALA A 105 -7.10 3.41 23.46
CA ALA A 105 -6.51 4.59 24.07
C ALA A 105 -6.19 5.71 23.06
N GLY A 106 -6.56 5.55 21.78
CA GLY A 106 -6.45 6.59 20.76
C GLY A 106 -5.20 6.49 19.88
N ALA A 107 -4.51 5.34 19.86
CA ALA A 107 -3.43 5.12 18.90
C ALA A 107 -3.93 5.17 17.45
N PHE A 108 -3.16 5.81 16.59
CA PHE A 108 -3.43 5.96 15.16
C PHE A 108 -3.07 4.71 14.36
N ASP A 109 -1.91 4.13 14.64
CA ASP A 109 -1.39 2.90 14.01
C ASP A 109 -0.55 2.15 15.04
N PHE A 110 -0.31 0.87 14.82
CA PHE A 110 0.53 0.04 15.68
C PHE A 110 1.53 -0.77 14.87
N VAL A 111 2.63 -1.12 15.52
CA VAL A 111 3.73 -1.86 14.93
C VAL A 111 4.32 -2.84 15.96
N VAL A 112 4.48 -4.10 15.56
CA VAL A 112 5.14 -5.14 16.36
C VAL A 112 6.64 -5.16 16.07
N LYS A 113 7.48 -5.16 17.11
CA LYS A 113 8.94 -5.30 17.02
C LYS A 113 9.29 -6.79 16.81
N PRO A 114 10.27 -7.15 15.95
CA PRO A 114 11.14 -6.26 15.18
C PRO A 114 10.43 -5.68 13.96
N VAL A 115 10.61 -4.38 13.74
CA VAL A 115 9.98 -3.62 12.67
C VAL A 115 11.01 -3.13 11.66
N SER A 116 10.67 -3.21 10.38
CA SER A 116 11.51 -2.64 9.32
C SER A 116 11.40 -1.11 9.27
N PRO A 117 12.49 -0.38 8.99
CA PRO A 117 12.47 1.08 8.83
C PRO A 117 11.37 1.59 7.88
N GLU A 118 11.07 0.82 6.82
CA GLU A 118 10.07 1.17 5.80
C GLU A 118 8.64 1.11 6.35
N ARG A 119 8.34 0.17 7.26
CA ARG A 119 7.02 0.08 7.90
C ARG A 119 6.76 1.29 8.80
N ILE A 120 7.76 1.72 9.57
CA ILE A 120 7.68 2.93 10.41
C ILE A 120 7.51 4.18 9.54
N ALA A 121 8.30 4.30 8.47
CA ALA A 121 8.18 5.42 7.54
C ALA A 121 6.78 5.49 6.90
N THR A 122 6.19 4.33 6.56
CA THR A 122 4.82 4.24 6.03
C THR A 122 3.79 4.68 7.07
N SER A 123 3.91 4.21 8.31
CA SER A 123 3.02 4.64 9.41
C SER A 123 3.09 6.15 9.64
N ILE A 124 4.30 6.72 9.68
CA ILE A 124 4.51 8.16 9.85
C ILE A 124 3.93 8.95 8.67
N SER A 125 4.16 8.50 7.43
CA SER A 125 3.59 9.14 6.24
C SER A 125 2.06 9.19 6.29
N ASN A 126 1.42 8.08 6.71
CA ASN A 126 -0.03 8.03 6.87
C ASN A 126 -0.55 8.94 7.99
N ALA A 127 0.16 9.00 9.12
CA ALA A 127 -0.17 9.89 10.24
C ALA A 127 -0.06 11.38 9.84
N MET A 128 1.00 11.75 9.12
CA MET A 128 1.22 13.11 8.61
C MET A 128 0.14 13.58 7.63
N LYS A 129 -0.52 12.66 6.89
CA LYS A 129 -1.65 12.99 6.00
C LYS A 129 -2.92 13.36 6.76
N LEU A 130 -3.06 12.93 8.02
CA LEU A 130 -4.23 13.25 8.86
C LEU A 130 -4.20 14.72 9.32
N ASP A 131 -3.03 15.21 9.75
CA ASP A 131 -2.78 16.60 10.14
C ASP A 131 -3.11 17.57 8.97
N GLN A 132 -2.74 17.19 7.74
CA GLN A 132 -3.09 17.96 6.54
C GLN A 132 -4.60 17.93 6.20
N ARG A 133 -5.35 16.91 6.64
CA ARG A 133 -6.80 16.80 6.42
C ARG A 133 -7.61 17.57 7.46
N GLU A 134 -7.21 17.58 8.73
CA GLU A 134 -7.89 18.36 9.77
C GLU A 134 -7.62 19.87 9.65
N VAL A 135 -6.41 20.28 9.27
CA VAL A 135 -6.10 21.69 8.97
C VAL A 135 -6.87 22.18 7.74
N LYS A 136 -7.04 21.34 6.71
CA LYS A 136 -7.92 21.62 5.55
C LYS A 136 -9.41 21.58 5.91
N ALA A 137 -9.83 20.79 6.90
CA ALA A 137 -11.22 20.73 7.36
C ALA A 137 -11.67 22.03 8.08
N ARG A 138 -10.76 22.77 8.73
CA ARG A 138 -11.07 24.08 9.34
C ARG A 138 -11.07 25.24 8.33
N ALA A 139 -10.25 25.18 7.28
CA ALA A 139 -10.24 26.19 6.21
C ALA A 139 -11.30 25.94 5.12
N GLY A 140 -11.80 24.71 5.00
CA GLY A 140 -12.61 24.22 3.87
C GLY A 140 -14.12 24.35 3.98
N ARG A 141 -14.68 25.02 5.00
CA ARG A 141 -16.16 25.21 5.12
C ARG A 141 -16.79 26.08 4.02
N ARG A 142 -16.03 26.49 3.00
CA ARG A 142 -16.51 27.35 1.89
C ARG A 142 -16.27 26.83 0.47
N SER A 143 -15.85 25.58 0.26
CA SER A 143 -15.86 24.99 -1.08
C SER A 143 -16.59 23.65 -1.09
N ARG A 144 -17.42 23.47 -2.12
CA ARG A 144 -18.42 22.40 -2.29
C ARG A 144 -17.82 20.97 -2.28
N SER A 145 -18.53 20.05 -1.62
CA SER A 145 -18.52 18.58 -1.73
C SER A 145 -17.19 17.85 -2.03
N GLY A 146 -16.53 17.34 -0.99
CA GLY A 146 -15.40 16.40 -1.10
C GLY A 146 -15.81 14.92 -1.20
N SER A 147 -16.98 14.61 -1.78
CA SER A 147 -17.48 13.25 -1.98
C SER A 147 -17.03 12.73 -3.35
N VAL A 148 -16.40 11.54 -3.38
CA VAL A 148 -16.01 10.86 -4.62
C VAL A 148 -17.25 10.46 -5.42
N GLY A 149 -17.44 11.08 -6.58
CA GLY A 149 -18.54 10.84 -7.50
C GLY A 149 -18.17 9.91 -8.66
N PHE A 150 -19.13 9.66 -9.56
CA PHE A 150 -18.87 8.88 -10.77
C PHE A 150 -17.90 9.57 -11.72
N ASP A 151 -17.88 10.91 -11.74
CA ASP A 151 -16.96 11.70 -12.57
C ASP A 151 -15.49 11.57 -12.12
N ASP A 152 -15.24 11.11 -10.89
CA ASP A 152 -13.89 10.84 -10.38
C ASP A 152 -13.36 9.46 -10.83
N ILE A 153 -14.19 8.62 -11.43
CA ILE A 153 -13.78 7.31 -11.96
C ILE A 153 -13.22 7.51 -13.37
N VAL A 154 -11.89 7.57 -13.45
CA VAL A 154 -11.15 7.72 -14.71
C VAL A 154 -11.28 6.45 -15.56
N SER A 155 -11.89 6.55 -16.74
CA SER A 155 -11.97 5.46 -17.69
C SER A 155 -12.23 5.91 -19.13
N ALA A 156 -11.61 5.22 -20.08
CA ALA A 156 -11.88 5.26 -21.52
C ALA A 156 -12.37 3.89 -22.05
N SER A 157 -12.27 2.82 -21.27
CA SER A 157 -12.58 1.46 -21.72
C SER A 157 -14.10 1.18 -21.74
N PRO A 158 -14.64 0.58 -22.82
CA PRO A 158 -16.06 0.21 -22.88
C PRO A 158 -16.49 -0.74 -21.75
N ALA A 159 -15.56 -1.56 -21.24
CA ALA A 159 -15.83 -2.49 -20.16
C ALA A 159 -16.11 -1.78 -18.84
N MET A 160 -15.31 -0.77 -18.49
CA MET A 160 -15.50 -0.01 -17.27
C MET A 160 -16.62 1.03 -17.40
N LEU A 161 -16.91 1.55 -18.60
CA LEU A 161 -18.11 2.37 -18.83
C LEU A 161 -19.41 1.60 -18.52
N ARG A 162 -19.48 0.31 -18.85
CA ARG A 162 -20.60 -0.55 -18.44
C ARG A 162 -20.70 -0.72 -16.93
N VAL A 163 -19.57 -0.83 -16.23
CA VAL A 163 -19.53 -0.88 -14.76
C VAL A 163 -20.08 0.41 -14.16
N ILE A 164 -19.73 1.57 -14.73
CA ILE A 164 -20.23 2.88 -14.28
C ILE A 164 -21.75 2.98 -14.49
N ASP A 165 -22.29 2.58 -15.64
CA ASP A 165 -23.75 2.57 -15.89
C ASP A 165 -24.50 1.67 -14.89
N LEU A 166 -24.00 0.46 -14.65
CA LEU A 166 -24.57 -0.45 -13.64
C LEU A 166 -24.51 0.16 -12.23
N ALA A 167 -23.40 0.77 -11.87
CA ALA A 167 -23.22 1.42 -10.58
C ALA A 167 -24.15 2.64 -10.40
N GLN A 168 -24.37 3.43 -11.46
CA GLN A 168 -25.33 4.54 -11.45
C GLN A 168 -26.76 4.04 -11.23
N ARG A 169 -27.16 2.95 -11.91
CA ARG A 169 -28.48 2.33 -11.68
C ARG A 169 -28.62 1.78 -10.27
N ALA A 170 -27.57 1.16 -9.75
CA ALA A 170 -27.54 0.66 -8.38
C ALA A 170 -27.71 1.81 -7.37
N ALA A 171 -27.09 2.96 -7.60
CA ALA A 171 -27.16 4.12 -6.71
C ALA A 171 -28.60 4.60 -6.46
N GLN A 172 -29.48 4.50 -7.46
CA GLN A 172 -30.90 4.89 -7.42
C GLN A 172 -31.82 3.95 -6.62
N SER A 173 -31.28 2.91 -5.99
CA SER A 173 -32.05 1.96 -5.18
C SER A 173 -31.32 1.59 -3.89
N ASN A 174 -32.02 1.00 -2.93
CA ASN A 174 -31.43 0.51 -1.68
C ASN A 174 -31.11 -0.99 -1.72
N ILE A 175 -31.08 -1.62 -2.90
CA ILE A 175 -30.78 -3.05 -3.02
C ILE A 175 -29.31 -3.33 -2.63
N PRO A 176 -29.01 -4.50 -2.04
CA PRO A 176 -27.64 -4.94 -1.83
C PRO A 176 -26.87 -5.02 -3.15
N VAL A 177 -25.64 -4.52 -3.15
CA VAL A 177 -24.73 -4.54 -4.31
C VAL A 177 -23.52 -5.38 -3.97
N VAL A 178 -23.11 -6.26 -4.87
CA VAL A 178 -21.87 -7.05 -4.75
C VAL A 178 -20.89 -6.59 -5.83
N LEU A 179 -19.72 -6.12 -5.42
CA LEU A 179 -18.63 -5.72 -6.30
C LEU A 179 -17.61 -6.86 -6.40
N GLU A 180 -17.52 -7.47 -7.57
CA GLU A 180 -16.59 -8.57 -7.82
C GLU A 180 -15.40 -8.08 -8.62
N GLY A 181 -14.20 -8.57 -8.31
CA GLY A 181 -13.02 -8.30 -9.11
C GLY A 181 -11.74 -8.45 -8.31
N GLU A 182 -10.63 -8.57 -9.04
CA GLU A 182 -9.31 -8.77 -8.46
C GLU A 182 -8.93 -7.68 -7.45
N SER A 183 -7.92 -7.94 -6.62
CA SER A 183 -7.43 -6.92 -5.69
C SER A 183 -6.87 -5.72 -6.47
N GLY A 184 -7.24 -4.51 -6.03
CA GLY A 184 -6.71 -3.27 -6.60
C GLY A 184 -7.40 -2.78 -7.88
N VAL A 185 -8.53 -3.36 -8.32
CA VAL A 185 -9.29 -2.89 -9.50
C VAL A 185 -10.12 -1.62 -9.27
N GLY A 186 -10.24 -1.16 -8.02
CA GLY A 186 -11.02 0.03 -7.66
C GLY A 186 -12.42 -0.24 -7.06
N LYS A 187 -12.65 -1.41 -6.44
CA LYS A 187 -13.93 -1.76 -5.80
C LYS A 187 -14.42 -0.71 -4.81
N GLU A 188 -13.54 -0.21 -3.94
CA GLU A 188 -13.87 0.83 -2.96
C GLU A 188 -14.27 2.16 -3.63
N LEU A 189 -13.60 2.54 -4.73
CA LEU A 189 -13.91 3.76 -5.47
C LEU A 189 -15.33 3.69 -6.06
N VAL A 190 -15.68 2.54 -6.65
CA VAL A 190 -17.03 2.29 -7.16
C VAL A 190 -18.06 2.30 -6.03
N ALA A 191 -17.77 1.69 -4.87
CA ALA A 191 -18.67 1.71 -3.72
C ALA A 191 -18.95 3.13 -3.21
N ARG A 192 -17.91 3.98 -3.15
CA ARG A 192 -18.04 5.41 -2.77
C ARG A 192 -18.86 6.20 -3.79
N ALA A 193 -18.66 5.95 -5.08
CA ALA A 193 -19.44 6.59 -6.13
C ALA A 193 -20.93 6.18 -6.06
N ILE A 194 -21.23 4.90 -5.81
CA ILE A 194 -22.61 4.41 -5.59
C ILE A 194 -23.26 5.11 -4.40
N GLN A 195 -22.55 5.27 -3.27
CA GLN A 195 -23.10 5.95 -2.10
C GLN A 195 -23.32 7.45 -2.38
N SER A 196 -22.36 8.11 -3.03
CA SER A 196 -22.45 9.54 -3.34
C SER A 196 -23.55 9.86 -4.36
N GLY A 197 -23.86 8.92 -5.27
CA GLY A 197 -24.93 9.06 -6.25
C GLY A 197 -26.33 8.65 -5.78
N GLY A 198 -26.48 8.15 -4.54
CA GLY A 198 -27.76 7.67 -4.01
C GLY A 198 -28.41 8.58 -2.97
N ASP A 199 -29.61 8.19 -2.50
CA ASP A 199 -30.39 8.94 -1.50
C ASP A 199 -29.67 9.13 -0.15
N ARG A 200 -28.66 8.29 0.12
CA ARG A 200 -27.86 8.29 1.36
C ARG A 200 -26.52 9.01 1.21
N SER A 201 -26.35 9.86 0.20
CA SER A 201 -25.10 10.58 -0.10
C SER A 201 -24.60 11.45 1.06
N ASN A 202 -25.50 12.07 1.83
CA ASN A 202 -25.18 12.89 3.00
C ASN A 202 -25.19 12.10 4.33
N LYS A 203 -25.27 10.76 4.28
CA LYS A 203 -25.32 9.88 5.46
C LYS A 203 -23.97 9.15 5.66
N PRO A 204 -23.72 8.52 6.82
CA PRO A 204 -22.47 7.82 7.06
C PRO A 204 -22.16 6.76 5.99
N PHE A 205 -20.90 6.70 5.57
CA PHE A 205 -20.37 5.62 4.74
C PHE A 205 -19.26 4.92 5.51
N VAL A 206 -19.60 3.79 6.14
CA VAL A 206 -18.70 3.04 7.02
C VAL A 206 -18.05 1.92 6.23
N THR A 207 -16.72 1.90 6.19
CA THR A 207 -15.95 0.88 5.47
C THR A 207 -15.33 -0.12 6.44
N VAL A 208 -15.40 -1.41 6.12
CA VAL A 208 -14.78 -2.49 6.89
C VAL A 208 -14.08 -3.43 5.92
N ASN A 209 -12.78 -3.66 6.10
CA ASN A 209 -12.05 -4.70 5.37
C ASN A 209 -12.03 -5.97 6.22
N CYS A 210 -12.81 -6.97 5.81
CA CYS A 210 -12.97 -8.22 6.56
C CYS A 210 -11.71 -9.07 6.54
N GLY A 211 -10.93 -9.05 5.44
CA GLY A 211 -9.68 -9.81 5.32
C GLY A 211 -8.52 -9.24 6.14
N ALA A 212 -8.57 -7.96 6.53
CA ALA A 212 -7.54 -7.32 7.37
C ALA A 212 -7.77 -7.54 8.87
N ILE A 213 -8.91 -8.09 9.28
CA ILE A 213 -9.31 -8.23 10.68
C ILE A 213 -9.09 -9.69 11.13
N PRO A 214 -8.47 -9.94 12.29
CA PRO A 214 -8.39 -11.28 12.87
C PRO A 214 -9.77 -11.91 13.06
N HIS A 215 -9.92 -13.19 12.69
CA HIS A 215 -11.22 -13.88 12.68
C HIS A 215 -11.95 -13.85 14.04
N ASN A 216 -11.22 -13.89 15.14
CA ASN A 216 -11.78 -13.83 16.49
C ASN A 216 -12.30 -12.43 16.89
N LEU A 217 -11.96 -11.37 16.15
CA LEU A 217 -12.37 -10.00 16.43
C LEU A 217 -13.42 -9.46 15.48
N VAL A 218 -13.55 -10.05 14.28
CA VAL A 218 -14.41 -9.51 13.22
C VAL A 218 -15.87 -9.40 13.65
N GLU A 219 -16.37 -10.35 14.45
CA GLU A 219 -17.71 -10.32 15.02
C GLU A 219 -17.92 -9.10 15.93
N SER A 220 -17.00 -8.88 16.86
CA SER A 220 -17.02 -7.78 17.80
C SER A 220 -16.88 -6.41 17.11
N ILE A 221 -16.08 -6.32 16.04
CA ILE A 221 -15.94 -5.08 15.27
C ILE A 221 -17.22 -4.78 14.49
N LEU A 222 -17.79 -5.78 13.81
CA LEU A 222 -18.99 -5.58 12.99
C LEU A 222 -20.24 -5.30 13.84
N PHE A 223 -20.49 -6.11 14.86
CA PHE A 223 -21.76 -6.08 15.60
C PHE A 223 -21.65 -5.40 16.97
N GLY A 224 -20.44 -5.23 17.51
CA GLY A 224 -20.23 -4.68 18.85
C GLY A 224 -20.33 -5.75 19.94
N HIS A 225 -19.94 -5.39 21.16
CA HIS A 225 -20.04 -6.28 22.33
C HIS A 225 -20.42 -5.51 23.58
N GLU A 226 -21.10 -6.21 24.49
CA GLU A 226 -21.36 -5.73 25.83
C GLU A 226 -20.16 -6.00 26.75
N LYS A 227 -20.08 -5.25 27.86
CA LYS A 227 -19.06 -5.47 28.89
C LYS A 227 -19.17 -6.89 29.43
N GLY A 228 -18.05 -7.61 29.45
CA GLY A 228 -17.96 -9.00 29.93
C GLY A 228 -18.38 -10.08 28.93
N ALA A 229 -18.58 -9.73 27.65
CA ALA A 229 -19.02 -10.68 26.63
C ALA A 229 -17.99 -11.81 26.32
N PHE A 230 -16.70 -11.54 26.50
CA PHE A 230 -15.60 -12.51 26.36
C PHE A 230 -14.42 -12.10 27.26
N THR A 231 -13.42 -12.97 27.40
CA THR A 231 -12.19 -12.67 28.16
C THR A 231 -11.44 -11.49 27.51
N GLY A 232 -11.38 -10.35 28.20
CA GLY A 232 -10.82 -9.09 27.67
C GLY A 232 -11.85 -8.01 27.32
N ALA A 233 -13.16 -8.31 27.36
CA ALA A 233 -14.23 -7.34 27.14
C ALA A 233 -14.48 -6.44 28.37
N THR A 234 -13.52 -5.58 28.70
CA THR A 234 -13.58 -4.68 29.87
C THR A 234 -14.62 -3.57 29.75
N GLU A 235 -14.93 -3.17 28.53
CA GLU A 235 -15.84 -2.08 28.18
C GLU A 235 -16.77 -2.48 27.03
N ARG A 236 -17.87 -1.74 26.88
CA ARG A 236 -18.81 -1.90 25.78
C ARG A 236 -18.23 -1.30 24.49
N HIS A 237 -18.39 -1.98 23.36
CA HIS A 237 -17.96 -1.50 22.05
C HIS A 237 -19.14 -1.41 21.09
N ILE A 238 -19.26 -0.26 20.41
CA ILE A 238 -20.29 -0.04 19.39
C ILE A 238 -19.81 -0.66 18.07
N GLY A 239 -20.62 -1.53 17.48
CA GLY A 239 -20.28 -2.18 16.21
C GLY A 239 -20.42 -1.27 15.00
N LYS A 240 -19.72 -1.61 13.91
CA LYS A 240 -19.78 -0.88 12.62
C LYS A 240 -21.18 -0.81 12.02
N PHE A 241 -22.04 -1.81 12.25
CA PHE A 241 -23.44 -1.74 11.83
C PHE A 241 -24.23 -0.64 12.53
N MET A 242 -23.96 -0.37 13.81
CA MET A 242 -24.59 0.73 14.54
C MET A 242 -24.04 2.09 14.08
N GLU A 243 -22.73 2.18 13.83
CA GLU A 243 -22.10 3.39 13.28
C GLU A 243 -22.68 3.75 11.89
N ALA A 244 -23.05 2.73 11.11
CA ALA A 244 -23.61 2.88 9.77
C ALA A 244 -25.13 3.10 9.73
N ASP A 245 -25.80 3.18 10.90
CA ASP A 245 -27.25 3.30 10.95
C ASP A 245 -27.77 4.54 10.22
N GLY A 246 -28.82 4.35 9.41
CA GLY A 246 -29.34 5.36 8.49
C GLY A 246 -28.44 5.68 7.29
N GLY A 247 -27.27 5.04 7.18
CA GLY A 247 -26.25 5.24 6.15
C GLY A 247 -26.00 4.00 5.30
N THR A 248 -24.75 3.84 4.88
CA THR A 248 -24.28 2.73 4.05
C THR A 248 -23.06 2.07 4.71
N ILE A 249 -23.03 0.74 4.74
CA ILE A 249 -21.86 -0.03 5.13
C ILE A 249 -21.25 -0.69 3.90
N PHE A 250 -19.93 -0.55 3.75
CA PHE A 250 -19.13 -1.21 2.73
C PHE A 250 -18.29 -2.30 3.38
N LEU A 251 -18.55 -3.55 3.00
CA LEU A 251 -17.81 -4.72 3.48
C LEU A 251 -16.87 -5.22 2.39
N ASP A 252 -15.58 -4.91 2.50
CA ASP A 252 -14.54 -5.37 1.59
C ASP A 252 -14.02 -6.76 1.97
N GLU A 253 -13.70 -7.55 0.97
CA GLU A 253 -13.31 -8.96 1.09
C GLU A 253 -14.31 -9.81 1.92
N ILE A 254 -15.60 -9.73 1.57
CA ILE A 254 -16.69 -10.45 2.27
C ILE A 254 -16.50 -11.98 2.29
N GLY A 255 -15.79 -12.52 1.30
CA GLY A 255 -15.45 -13.94 1.21
C GLY A 255 -14.44 -14.42 2.26
N ASP A 256 -13.84 -13.52 3.04
CA ASP A 256 -12.95 -13.87 4.16
C ASP A 256 -13.68 -13.95 5.51
N LEU A 257 -14.99 -13.71 5.55
CA LEU A 257 -15.76 -13.78 6.78
C LEU A 257 -15.88 -15.22 7.30
N PRO A 258 -15.64 -15.47 8.61
CA PRO A 258 -15.94 -16.76 9.23
C PRO A 258 -17.44 -17.12 9.13
N LEU A 259 -17.75 -18.42 9.00
CA LEU A 259 -19.13 -18.93 8.84
C LEU A 259 -20.08 -18.47 9.96
N GLU A 260 -19.59 -18.37 11.19
CA GLU A 260 -20.37 -17.92 12.35
C GLU A 260 -20.79 -16.44 12.23
N VAL A 261 -19.92 -15.61 11.66
CA VAL A 261 -20.17 -14.19 11.40
C VAL A 261 -21.13 -14.02 10.22
N GLN A 262 -21.03 -14.89 9.21
CA GLN A 262 -21.95 -14.92 8.07
C GLN A 262 -23.41 -15.14 8.51
N VAL A 263 -23.66 -15.96 9.54
CA VAL A 263 -25.01 -16.16 10.10
C VAL A 263 -25.60 -14.86 10.65
N LYS A 264 -24.78 -14.09 11.39
CA LYS A 264 -25.22 -12.80 11.96
C LYS A 264 -25.39 -11.74 10.88
N LEU A 265 -24.50 -11.73 9.87
CA LEU A 265 -24.63 -10.87 8.71
C LEU A 265 -25.94 -11.13 7.97
N LEU A 266 -26.31 -12.41 7.77
CA LEU A 266 -27.57 -12.77 7.15
C LEU A 266 -28.77 -12.17 7.88
N ARG A 267 -28.80 -12.23 9.23
CA ARG A 267 -29.84 -11.59 10.05
C ARG A 267 -29.87 -10.07 9.85
N ALA A 268 -28.70 -9.43 9.85
CA ALA A 268 -28.60 -7.99 9.61
C ALA A 268 -29.19 -7.58 8.24
N VAL A 269 -28.94 -8.37 7.20
CA VAL A 269 -29.40 -8.08 5.82
C VAL A 269 -30.87 -8.48 5.58
N GLN A 270 -31.37 -9.52 6.25
CA GLN A 270 -32.75 -9.97 6.09
C GLN A 270 -33.74 -9.21 6.98
N GLN A 271 -33.38 -9.04 8.25
CA GLN A 271 -34.28 -8.54 9.30
C GLN A 271 -34.00 -7.08 9.67
N GLY A 272 -32.84 -6.55 9.27
CA GLY A 272 -32.39 -5.22 9.74
C GLY A 272 -32.13 -5.23 11.24
N GLU A 273 -31.70 -6.37 11.79
CA GLU A 273 -31.50 -6.57 13.23
C GLU A 273 -30.09 -7.10 13.48
N ILE A 274 -29.43 -6.53 14.48
CA ILE A 274 -28.11 -6.96 14.94
C ILE A 274 -28.12 -7.30 16.42
N GLU A 275 -27.34 -8.30 16.80
CA GLU A 275 -27.15 -8.73 18.18
C GLU A 275 -25.68 -8.50 18.56
N THR A 276 -25.43 -7.63 19.55
CA THR A 276 -24.09 -7.45 20.11
C THR A 276 -23.64 -8.72 20.82
N VAL A 277 -22.34 -9.00 20.80
CA VAL A 277 -21.79 -10.18 21.49
C VAL A 277 -22.09 -10.06 22.99
N GLY A 278 -22.71 -11.11 23.55
CA GLY A 278 -23.11 -11.16 24.97
C GLY A 278 -24.46 -10.49 25.29
N ALA A 279 -25.11 -9.79 24.35
CA ALA A 279 -26.43 -9.22 24.58
C ALA A 279 -27.56 -10.23 24.38
N ARG A 280 -28.68 -9.96 25.05
CA ARG A 280 -29.94 -10.73 24.92
C ARG A 280 -30.97 -10.06 24.03
N THR A 281 -30.71 -8.84 23.57
CA THR A 281 -31.66 -8.01 22.82
C THR A 281 -31.08 -7.64 21.47
N ALA A 282 -31.86 -7.89 20.41
CA ALA A 282 -31.55 -7.41 19.08
C ALA A 282 -31.84 -5.91 18.95
N HIS A 283 -31.04 -5.22 18.15
CA HIS A 283 -31.20 -3.81 17.82
C HIS A 283 -31.53 -3.67 16.34
N LYS A 284 -32.59 -2.90 16.03
CA LYS A 284 -32.93 -2.56 14.65
C LYS A 284 -31.96 -1.53 14.09
N VAL A 285 -31.45 -1.80 12.91
CA VAL A 285 -30.58 -0.93 12.13
C VAL A 285 -31.09 -0.82 10.70
N ASN A 286 -31.01 0.38 10.13
CA ASN A 286 -31.39 0.65 8.76
C ASN A 286 -30.14 0.99 7.94
N VAL A 287 -29.43 -0.03 7.47
CA VAL A 287 -28.16 0.12 6.77
C VAL A 287 -28.29 -0.40 5.34
N ARG A 288 -27.85 0.41 4.36
CA ARG A 288 -27.65 -0.08 3.00
C ARG A 288 -26.33 -0.84 2.92
N LEU A 289 -26.34 -2.05 2.37
CA LEU A 289 -25.14 -2.87 2.23
C LEU A 289 -24.56 -2.78 0.81
N ILE A 290 -23.25 -2.52 0.74
CA ILE A 290 -22.43 -2.76 -0.44
C ILE A 290 -21.33 -3.73 0.00
N SER A 291 -21.15 -4.85 -0.68
CA SER A 291 -20.06 -5.79 -0.41
C SER A 291 -19.10 -5.86 -1.58
N ALA A 292 -17.87 -6.27 -1.30
CA ALA A 292 -16.84 -6.49 -2.30
C ALA A 292 -16.07 -7.78 -2.03
N THR A 293 -15.59 -8.43 -3.09
CA THR A 293 -14.73 -9.61 -2.98
C THR A 293 -13.84 -9.80 -4.20
N ASN A 294 -12.68 -10.41 -3.99
CA ASN A 294 -11.81 -10.95 -5.03
C ASN A 294 -11.95 -12.46 -5.26
N LYS A 295 -12.77 -13.17 -4.48
CA LYS A 295 -13.01 -14.61 -4.57
C LYS A 295 -14.26 -14.90 -5.40
N ASP A 296 -14.33 -16.10 -5.97
CA ASP A 296 -15.56 -16.62 -6.55
C ASP A 296 -16.45 -17.15 -5.41
N LEU A 297 -17.50 -16.41 -5.05
CA LEU A 297 -18.40 -16.79 -3.97
C LEU A 297 -19.15 -18.10 -4.25
N ILE A 298 -19.38 -18.46 -5.51
CA ILE A 298 -20.04 -19.73 -5.86
C ILE A 298 -19.10 -20.90 -5.55
N GLU A 299 -17.80 -20.75 -5.84
CA GLU A 299 -16.79 -21.74 -5.45
C GLU A 299 -16.65 -21.83 -3.93
N GLU A 300 -16.63 -20.69 -3.22
CA GLU A 300 -16.57 -20.69 -1.74
C GLU A 300 -17.81 -21.35 -1.11
N VAL A 301 -18.98 -21.25 -1.74
CA VAL A 301 -20.19 -22.00 -1.33
C VAL A 301 -19.99 -23.50 -1.52
N LYS A 302 -19.49 -23.94 -2.69
CA LYS A 302 -19.23 -25.36 -2.96
C LYS A 302 -18.20 -25.96 -2.00
N ASN A 303 -17.20 -25.16 -1.61
CA ASN A 303 -16.15 -25.56 -0.67
C ASN A 303 -16.60 -25.48 0.80
N GLY A 304 -17.80 -24.97 1.07
CA GLY A 304 -18.36 -24.85 2.42
C GLY A 304 -17.77 -23.71 3.25
N HIS A 305 -17.02 -22.78 2.64
CA HIS A 305 -16.47 -21.59 3.31
C HIS A 305 -17.42 -20.40 3.27
N PHE A 306 -18.43 -20.43 2.39
CA PHE A 306 -19.45 -19.40 2.29
C PHE A 306 -20.84 -20.01 2.34
N ARG A 307 -21.77 -19.37 3.04
CA ARG A 307 -23.13 -19.89 3.17
C ARG A 307 -23.96 -19.56 1.93
N GLU A 308 -24.66 -20.58 1.42
CA GLU A 308 -25.54 -20.45 0.25
C GLU A 308 -26.68 -19.44 0.48
N ASP A 309 -27.30 -19.45 1.67
CA ASP A 309 -28.39 -18.53 2.03
C ASP A 309 -27.95 -17.06 2.03
N LEU A 310 -26.74 -16.78 2.53
CA LEU A 310 -26.13 -15.47 2.48
C LEU A 310 -25.76 -15.07 1.05
N TYR A 311 -25.20 -15.98 0.26
CA TYR A 311 -24.86 -15.72 -1.14
C TYR A 311 -26.06 -15.19 -1.92
N TYR A 312 -27.20 -15.90 -1.91
CA TYR A 312 -28.39 -15.46 -2.64
C TYR A 312 -28.99 -14.16 -2.10
N ARG A 313 -28.79 -13.85 -0.81
CA ARG A 313 -29.27 -12.61 -0.21
C ARG A 313 -28.40 -11.40 -0.55
N LEU A 314 -27.09 -11.60 -0.72
CA LEU A 314 -26.16 -10.55 -1.13
C LEU A 314 -26.18 -10.34 -2.63
N ASN A 315 -26.17 -11.43 -3.42
CA ASN A 315 -26.02 -11.42 -4.87
C ASN A 315 -27.29 -10.99 -5.63
N VAL A 316 -27.89 -9.87 -5.23
CA VAL A 316 -29.07 -9.29 -5.86
C VAL A 316 -28.67 -8.41 -7.04
N PHE A 317 -27.58 -7.64 -6.90
CA PHE A 317 -27.06 -6.77 -7.95
C PHE A 317 -25.53 -6.90 -8.05
N PRO A 318 -25.02 -7.94 -8.73
CA PRO A 318 -23.59 -8.10 -8.97
C PRO A 318 -23.06 -7.11 -10.00
N ILE A 319 -21.90 -6.53 -9.71
CA ILE A 319 -21.13 -5.70 -10.64
C ILE A 319 -19.70 -6.24 -10.68
N THR A 320 -19.34 -6.87 -11.78
CA THR A 320 -17.99 -7.40 -12.00
C THR A 320 -17.09 -6.32 -12.61
N ILE A 321 -16.05 -5.92 -11.89
CA ILE A 321 -15.07 -4.93 -12.31
C ILE A 321 -13.89 -5.63 -13.01
N PRO A 322 -13.60 -5.29 -14.28
CA PRO A 322 -12.52 -5.95 -15.02
C PRO A 322 -11.13 -5.61 -14.46
N ALA A 323 -10.25 -6.61 -14.49
CA ALA A 323 -8.82 -6.42 -14.24
C ALA A 323 -8.21 -5.44 -15.25
N LEU A 324 -7.17 -4.71 -14.84
CA LEU A 324 -6.55 -3.65 -15.64
C LEU A 324 -6.01 -4.14 -16.99
N ARG A 325 -5.46 -5.37 -17.04
CA ARG A 325 -5.04 -6.01 -18.30
C ARG A 325 -6.15 -6.24 -19.33
N LYS A 326 -7.42 -6.27 -18.90
CA LYS A 326 -8.60 -6.40 -19.78
C LYS A 326 -9.18 -5.04 -20.20
N ARG A 327 -8.53 -3.94 -19.81
CA ARG A 327 -8.92 -2.55 -20.09
C ARG A 327 -7.67 -1.66 -20.21
N LYS A 328 -6.74 -2.05 -21.09
CA LYS A 328 -5.45 -1.36 -21.26
C LYS A 328 -5.62 0.10 -21.72
N GLU A 329 -6.77 0.43 -22.33
CA GLU A 329 -7.16 1.79 -22.75
C GLU A 329 -7.30 2.77 -21.56
N ASP A 330 -7.55 2.27 -20.36
CA ASP A 330 -7.62 3.08 -19.14
C ASP A 330 -6.22 3.48 -18.64
N ILE A 331 -5.16 2.73 -18.98
CA ILE A 331 -3.82 2.91 -18.42
C ILE A 331 -3.27 4.32 -18.73
N PRO A 332 -3.29 4.82 -19.98
CA PRO A 332 -2.75 6.15 -20.27
C PRO A 332 -3.44 7.28 -19.49
N HIS A 333 -4.75 7.16 -19.30
CA HIS A 333 -5.55 8.13 -18.57
C HIS A 333 -5.24 8.10 -17.08
N LEU A 334 -5.17 6.90 -16.50
CA LEU A 334 -4.79 6.69 -15.11
C LEU A 334 -3.37 7.20 -14.81
N VAL A 335 -2.42 6.91 -15.70
CA VAL A 335 -1.03 7.38 -15.58
C VAL A 335 -0.97 8.91 -15.52
N ARG A 336 -1.67 9.60 -16.43
CA ARG A 336 -1.72 11.08 -16.44
C ARG A 336 -2.30 11.64 -15.16
N VAL A 337 -3.43 11.09 -14.69
CA VAL A 337 -4.09 11.55 -13.46
C VAL A 337 -3.20 11.31 -12.23
N PHE A 338 -2.54 10.15 -12.15
CA PHE A 338 -1.63 9.87 -11.04
C PHE A 338 -0.37 10.74 -11.08
N ALA A 339 0.22 10.92 -12.26
CA ALA A 339 1.39 11.78 -12.44
C ALA A 339 1.05 13.22 -12.06
N ASP A 340 -0.04 13.80 -12.58
CA ASP A 340 -0.48 15.16 -12.26
C ASP A 340 -0.79 15.31 -10.76
N ARG A 341 -1.54 14.36 -10.17
CA ARG A 341 -1.87 14.38 -8.74
C ARG A 341 -0.61 14.33 -7.88
N PHE A 342 0.26 13.35 -8.09
CA PHE A 342 1.46 13.19 -7.26
C PHE A 342 2.48 14.30 -7.46
N SER A 343 2.56 14.87 -8.66
CA SER A 343 3.36 16.07 -8.95
C SER A 343 2.90 17.27 -8.14
N SER A 344 1.58 17.49 -8.05
CA SER A 344 0.98 18.61 -7.31
C SER A 344 1.17 18.47 -5.80
N GLU A 345 1.31 17.24 -5.31
CA GLU A 345 1.59 16.94 -3.90
C GLU A 345 3.08 17.06 -3.54
N GLN A 346 3.99 17.08 -4.53
CA GLN A 346 5.42 17.32 -4.28
C GLN A 346 5.67 18.79 -3.94
N LYS A 347 6.63 19.03 -3.03
CA LYS A 347 7.05 20.37 -2.57
C LYS A 347 7.46 21.30 -3.71
N ASN A 348 7.93 20.71 -4.80
CA ASN A 348 8.52 21.40 -5.94
C ASN A 348 7.42 21.87 -6.92
N GLY A 349 6.18 21.37 -6.79
CA GLY A 349 5.04 21.68 -7.64
C GLY A 349 5.31 21.44 -9.14
N ARG A 350 6.36 20.69 -9.47
CA ARG A 350 6.82 20.49 -10.84
C ARG A 350 5.90 19.50 -11.50
N ARG A 351 5.15 19.95 -12.51
CA ARG A 351 4.31 19.06 -13.32
C ARG A 351 5.19 18.01 -14.00
N MET A 352 4.91 16.75 -13.74
CA MET A 352 5.57 15.63 -14.38
C MET A 352 4.84 15.27 -15.66
N THR A 353 5.60 15.18 -16.75
CA THR A 353 5.15 14.58 -18.00
C THR A 353 5.59 13.13 -18.06
N VAL A 354 4.97 12.32 -18.90
CA VAL A 354 5.37 10.93 -19.13
C VAL A 354 5.66 10.80 -20.61
N ASN A 355 6.88 10.36 -20.95
CA ASN A 355 7.27 10.21 -22.35
C ASN A 355 6.51 9.05 -23.00
N ALA A 356 6.54 9.01 -24.34
CA ALA A 356 5.80 8.01 -25.11
C ALA A 356 6.29 6.57 -24.83
N GLY A 357 7.60 6.38 -24.66
CA GLY A 357 8.17 5.06 -24.42
C GLY A 357 7.82 4.48 -23.03
N ALA A 358 7.83 5.30 -21.98
CA ALA A 358 7.35 4.91 -20.65
C ALA A 358 5.85 4.59 -20.68
N LEU A 359 5.05 5.40 -21.37
CA LEU A 359 3.62 5.16 -21.51
C LEU A 359 3.33 3.83 -22.22
N ALA A 360 4.10 3.52 -23.26
CA ALA A 360 3.98 2.29 -24.01
C ALA A 360 4.40 1.08 -23.13
N LEU A 361 5.52 1.17 -22.40
CA LEU A 361 5.97 0.18 -21.42
C LEU A 361 4.90 -0.09 -20.35
N LEU A 362 4.33 0.96 -19.78
CA LEU A 362 3.29 0.87 -18.76
C LEU A 362 1.99 0.27 -19.32
N THR A 363 1.66 0.53 -20.58
CA THR A 363 0.47 -0.03 -21.24
C THR A 363 0.64 -1.50 -21.57
N ALA A 364 1.85 -1.94 -21.92
CA ALA A 364 2.14 -3.31 -22.27
C ALA A 364 2.09 -4.26 -21.07
N TYR A 365 2.53 -3.80 -19.90
CA TYR A 365 2.54 -4.59 -18.67
C TYR A 365 1.13 -4.99 -18.21
N ASP A 366 1.00 -6.19 -17.63
CA ASP A 366 -0.31 -6.79 -17.31
C ASP A 366 -0.88 -6.38 -15.93
N TRP A 367 -0.09 -5.70 -15.08
CA TRP A 367 -0.55 -5.18 -13.79
C TRP A 367 -1.29 -6.21 -12.92
N PRO A 368 -0.64 -7.27 -12.42
CA PRO A 368 -1.28 -8.26 -11.53
C PRO A 368 -1.86 -7.66 -10.24
N GLY A 369 -1.33 -6.51 -9.77
CA GLY A 369 -1.91 -5.74 -8.65
C GLY A 369 -2.83 -4.60 -9.10
N ASN A 370 -3.24 -4.59 -10.37
CA ASN A 370 -4.19 -3.67 -10.99
C ASN A 370 -3.84 -2.19 -10.75
N ILE A 371 -4.86 -1.34 -10.58
CA ILE A 371 -4.71 0.11 -10.43
C ILE A 371 -3.84 0.45 -9.23
N ARG A 372 -3.93 -0.31 -8.13
CA ARG A 372 -3.10 -0.10 -6.93
C ARG A 372 -1.60 -0.28 -7.21
N GLN A 373 -1.25 -1.27 -8.03
CA GLN A 373 0.15 -1.46 -8.43
C GLN A 373 0.63 -0.36 -9.38
N LEU A 374 -0.21 0.03 -10.34
CA LEU A 374 0.06 1.15 -11.26
C LEU A 374 0.29 2.46 -10.49
N GLU A 375 -0.64 2.81 -9.60
CA GLU A 375 -0.57 3.99 -8.74
C GLU A 375 0.74 4.01 -7.93
N ASN A 376 1.12 2.90 -7.32
CA ASN A 376 2.37 2.79 -6.55
C ASN A 376 3.61 2.92 -7.44
N ALA A 377 3.58 2.39 -8.67
CA ALA A 377 4.68 2.50 -9.61
C ALA A 377 4.88 3.96 -10.05
N ILE A 378 3.80 4.65 -10.42
CA ILE A 378 3.85 6.08 -10.79
C ILE A 378 4.27 6.94 -9.60
N PHE A 379 3.74 6.67 -8.40
CA PHE A 379 4.15 7.39 -7.19
C PHE A 379 5.66 7.29 -6.95
N ARG A 380 6.22 6.07 -7.03
CA ARG A 380 7.67 5.86 -6.87
C ARG A 380 8.47 6.59 -7.96
N ALA A 381 8.03 6.52 -9.21
CA ALA A 381 8.69 7.21 -10.31
C ALA A 381 8.69 8.73 -10.11
N VAL A 382 7.55 9.34 -9.76
CA VAL A 382 7.46 10.79 -9.48
C VAL A 382 8.35 11.21 -8.30
N VAL A 383 8.48 10.38 -7.27
CA VAL A 383 9.31 10.69 -6.09
C VAL A 383 10.81 10.59 -6.41
N LEU A 384 11.21 9.66 -7.29
CA LEU A 384 12.61 9.41 -7.64
C LEU A 384 13.09 10.21 -8.85
N ALA A 385 12.18 10.79 -9.63
CA ALA A 385 12.50 11.50 -10.85
C ALA A 385 13.42 12.71 -10.61
N GLU A 386 14.52 12.76 -11.36
CA GLU A 386 15.43 13.91 -11.38
C GLU A 386 14.96 14.99 -12.37
N GLY A 387 14.19 14.59 -13.39
CA GLY A 387 13.72 15.42 -14.51
C GLY A 387 12.27 15.93 -14.42
N PRO A 388 11.78 16.68 -15.44
CA PRO A 388 10.37 17.05 -15.62
C PRO A 388 9.54 15.99 -16.36
N GLU A 389 10.18 14.90 -16.78
CA GLU A 389 9.62 13.87 -17.62
C GLU A 389 9.99 12.50 -17.06
N LEU A 390 8.99 11.61 -16.94
CA LEU A 390 9.17 10.22 -16.60
C LEU A 390 9.46 9.42 -17.86
N THR A 391 10.50 8.61 -17.79
CA THR A 391 11.04 7.78 -18.87
C THR A 391 11.00 6.31 -18.47
N GLU A 392 11.33 5.41 -19.40
CA GLU A 392 11.41 3.97 -19.19
C GLU A 392 12.37 3.60 -18.06
N GLN A 393 13.42 4.41 -17.88
CA GLN A 393 14.45 4.23 -16.84
C GLN A 393 13.89 4.42 -15.43
N ASP A 394 12.79 5.16 -15.28
CA ASP A 394 12.10 5.37 -14.00
C ASP A 394 11.24 4.16 -13.60
N PHE A 395 11.08 3.18 -14.49
CA PHE A 395 10.31 1.95 -14.28
C PHE A 395 11.15 0.66 -14.42
N PRO A 396 12.32 0.55 -13.75
CA PRO A 396 13.25 -0.57 -13.97
C PRO A 396 12.66 -1.92 -13.58
N GLN A 397 11.76 -1.95 -12.59
CA GLN A 397 11.09 -3.19 -12.15
C GLN A 397 10.07 -3.71 -13.17
N ILE A 398 9.53 -2.84 -14.02
CA ILE A 398 8.56 -3.20 -15.07
C ILE A 398 9.33 -3.62 -16.32
N ALA A 399 10.34 -2.84 -16.71
CA ALA A 399 11.23 -3.17 -17.82
C ALA A 399 11.89 -4.55 -17.66
N ALA A 400 12.33 -4.89 -16.45
CA ALA A 400 12.93 -6.22 -16.16
C ALA A 400 11.96 -7.40 -16.36
N GLN A 401 10.64 -7.16 -16.39
CA GLN A 401 9.61 -8.18 -16.56
C GLN A 401 9.08 -8.27 -18.00
N LEU A 402 9.55 -7.42 -18.91
CA LEU A 402 9.20 -7.40 -20.33
C LEU A 402 10.47 -7.52 -21.18
N PRO A 403 11.06 -8.73 -21.33
CA PRO A 403 12.34 -8.91 -22.01
C PRO A 403 12.28 -8.72 -23.54
N GLU A 404 11.09 -8.81 -24.14
CA GLU A 404 10.85 -8.76 -25.60
C GLU A 404 10.11 -7.49 -26.04
N TYR A 405 10.31 -6.36 -25.36
CA TYR A 405 9.60 -5.14 -25.67
C TYR A 405 10.16 -4.43 -26.92
N ASP A 406 9.54 -4.64 -28.08
CA ASP A 406 9.82 -3.90 -29.30
C ASP A 406 8.93 -2.63 -29.37
N VAL A 407 9.57 -1.46 -29.32
CA VAL A 407 8.92 -0.16 -29.00
C VAL A 407 7.98 0.30 -30.14
N VAL A 408 8.17 -0.20 -31.35
CA VAL A 408 7.57 0.34 -32.58
C VAL A 408 6.09 0.00 -32.74
N ASP A 409 5.68 -1.23 -32.47
CA ASP A 409 4.29 -1.68 -32.67
C ASP A 409 3.32 -1.11 -31.63
N HIS A 410 3.80 -0.86 -30.41
CA HIS A 410 2.96 -0.38 -29.31
C HIS A 410 2.72 1.13 -29.31
N LEU A 411 3.67 1.92 -29.86
CA LEU A 411 3.51 3.37 -30.01
C LEU A 411 2.37 3.74 -30.97
N ALA A 412 2.12 2.93 -32.01
CA ALA A 412 1.01 3.13 -32.94
C ALA A 412 -0.36 3.04 -32.25
N LEU A 413 -0.53 2.10 -31.31
CA LEU A 413 -1.75 1.94 -30.51
C LEU A 413 -1.96 3.09 -29.51
N VAL A 414 -0.89 3.75 -29.07
CA VAL A 414 -0.93 4.88 -28.13
C VAL A 414 -1.27 6.19 -28.87
N ALA A 415 -0.76 6.39 -30.09
CA ALA A 415 -1.06 7.56 -30.91
C ALA A 415 -2.56 7.62 -31.27
N ASP A 416 -3.13 6.51 -31.74
CA ASP A 416 -4.56 6.41 -32.07
C ASP A 416 -5.48 6.72 -30.88
N ASN A 417 -5.09 6.36 -29.66
CA ASN A 417 -5.88 6.59 -28.45
C ASN A 417 -5.70 7.98 -27.83
N THR A 418 -4.62 8.69 -28.19
CA THR A 418 -4.33 10.02 -27.64
C THR A 418 -4.72 11.15 -28.59
N GLY A 419 -5.13 10.82 -29.81
CA GLY A 419 -5.51 11.78 -30.85
C GLY A 419 -4.34 12.64 -31.33
N LEU A 420 -3.10 12.19 -31.09
CA LEU A 420 -1.88 12.83 -31.55
C LEU A 420 -1.53 12.30 -32.94
N ASP A 421 -1.15 13.18 -33.86
CA ASP A 421 -0.70 12.76 -35.18
C ASP A 421 0.60 11.92 -35.03
N PRO A 422 0.72 10.78 -35.73
CA PRO A 422 1.94 9.97 -35.76
C PRO A 422 3.17 10.70 -36.32
N GLU A 423 3.05 11.94 -36.78
CA GLU A 423 4.21 12.79 -37.12
C GLU A 423 4.62 13.70 -35.95
N GLU A 424 3.69 14.10 -35.07
CA GLU A 424 3.98 14.93 -33.89
C GLU A 424 4.44 14.11 -32.68
N ALA A 425 3.99 12.85 -32.56
CA ALA A 425 4.40 11.95 -31.49
C ALA A 425 5.87 11.47 -31.61
N TYR A 426 6.44 11.57 -32.82
CA TYR A 426 7.81 11.18 -33.11
C TYR A 426 8.63 12.45 -33.34
N GLY A 427 9.38 12.89 -32.34
CA GLY A 427 10.37 13.95 -32.55
C GLY A 427 11.40 13.52 -33.63
N ASP A 428 11.87 14.48 -34.42
CA ASP A 428 12.84 14.24 -35.51
C ASP A 428 14.10 13.48 -35.03
N ASP A 429 14.52 13.72 -33.78
CA ASP A 429 15.64 13.01 -33.12
C ASP A 429 15.38 11.51 -32.89
N PHE A 430 14.12 11.09 -32.71
CA PHE A 430 13.74 9.69 -32.48
C PHE A 430 13.74 8.88 -33.79
N ARG A 431 13.35 9.50 -34.91
CA ARG A 431 13.44 8.86 -36.24
C ARG A 431 14.88 8.73 -36.72
N ALA A 432 15.71 9.74 -36.45
CA ALA A 432 17.13 9.72 -36.80
C ALA A 432 17.92 8.61 -36.09
N SER A 433 17.49 8.20 -34.88
CA SER A 433 18.14 7.14 -34.10
C SER A 433 17.71 5.71 -34.50
N MET A 434 16.62 5.54 -35.26
CA MET A 434 16.11 4.24 -35.74
C MET A 434 16.61 3.84 -37.14
N HIS A 435 17.12 4.78 -37.93
CA HIS A 435 17.65 4.54 -39.28
C HIS A 435 19.18 4.32 -39.33
N GLY A 436 19.85 4.23 -38.19
CA GLY A 436 21.25 3.80 -38.13
C GLY A 436 21.38 2.32 -38.47
N GLU A 437 22.26 1.98 -39.42
CA GLU A 437 22.54 0.60 -39.85
C GLU A 437 22.63 -0.36 -38.65
N VAL A 438 21.79 -1.40 -38.69
CA VAL A 438 21.76 -2.48 -37.71
C VAL A 438 23.06 -3.29 -37.81
N HIS A 439 24.10 -2.79 -37.14
CA HIS A 439 25.21 -3.64 -36.74
C HIS A 439 24.72 -4.51 -35.60
N HIS A 440 24.51 -5.78 -35.88
CA HIS A 440 24.28 -6.84 -34.89
C HIS A 440 25.53 -6.96 -34.00
N ARG A 441 25.71 -6.03 -33.05
CA ARG A 441 26.60 -6.22 -31.91
C ARG A 441 25.79 -6.91 -30.84
N LEU A 442 26.11 -8.18 -30.61
CA LEU A 442 25.78 -8.87 -29.38
C LEU A 442 26.11 -7.90 -28.22
N PRO A 443 25.18 -7.66 -27.28
CA PRO A 443 25.46 -6.78 -26.15
C PRO A 443 26.62 -7.40 -25.37
N GLU A 444 27.71 -6.66 -25.22
CA GLU A 444 28.72 -7.04 -24.24
C GLU A 444 28.07 -7.04 -22.86
N PRO A 445 28.23 -8.12 -22.07
CA PRO A 445 27.57 -8.22 -20.79
C PRO A 445 28.11 -7.12 -19.87
N SER A 446 27.22 -6.21 -19.48
CA SER A 446 27.43 -5.34 -18.32
C SER A 446 27.78 -6.22 -17.13
N GLY A 447 29.01 -6.06 -16.62
CA GLY A 447 29.78 -7.08 -15.89
C GLY A 447 29.31 -7.53 -14.51
N ASN A 448 28.02 -7.79 -14.32
CA ASN A 448 27.43 -8.35 -13.09
C ASN A 448 26.37 -9.46 -13.35
N ALA A 449 26.19 -9.93 -14.59
CA ALA A 449 25.24 -11.00 -14.92
C ALA A 449 25.99 -12.30 -15.24
N ILE A 450 25.81 -13.33 -14.40
CA ILE A 450 26.34 -14.68 -14.67
C ILE A 450 25.42 -15.36 -15.67
N ALA A 451 25.83 -15.40 -16.93
CA ALA A 451 25.06 -16.04 -18.00
C ALA A 451 25.02 -17.57 -17.80
N SER A 452 23.85 -18.18 -17.96
CA SER A 452 23.68 -19.65 -17.87
C SER A 452 24.00 -20.38 -19.18
N VAL A 453 24.10 -19.64 -20.28
CA VAL A 453 24.42 -20.15 -21.63
C VAL A 453 25.72 -19.52 -22.12
N ASN A 454 26.51 -20.28 -22.87
CA ASN A 454 27.70 -19.77 -23.54
C ASN A 454 27.30 -18.99 -24.82
N PRO A 455 28.23 -18.27 -25.46
CA PRO A 455 27.95 -17.55 -26.71
C PRO A 455 27.54 -18.44 -27.90
N ALA A 456 27.70 -19.77 -27.79
CA ALA A 456 27.24 -20.74 -28.78
C ALA A 456 25.81 -21.25 -28.52
N GLY A 457 25.15 -20.81 -27.43
CA GLY A 457 23.80 -21.20 -27.06
C GLY A 457 23.70 -22.46 -26.19
N ASP A 458 24.83 -23.07 -25.81
CA ASP A 458 24.85 -24.27 -24.97
C ASP A 458 24.87 -23.92 -23.48
N VAL A 459 24.26 -24.79 -22.66
CA VAL A 459 24.27 -24.69 -21.20
C VAL A 459 25.70 -24.80 -20.69
N ARG A 460 26.14 -23.81 -19.90
CA ARG A 460 27.49 -23.81 -19.31
C ARG A 460 27.65 -24.92 -18.29
N LYS A 461 28.89 -25.43 -18.15
CA LYS A 461 29.17 -26.42 -17.10
C LYS A 461 29.00 -25.77 -15.74
N LEU A 462 28.45 -26.52 -14.79
CA LEU A 462 28.24 -26.05 -13.43
C LEU A 462 29.53 -25.54 -12.78
N ALA A 463 30.67 -26.14 -13.10
CA ALA A 463 31.99 -25.71 -12.61
C ALA A 463 32.37 -24.29 -13.06
N ASP A 464 32.02 -23.90 -14.29
CA ASP A 464 32.37 -22.59 -14.87
C ASP A 464 31.49 -21.47 -14.27
N VAL A 465 30.22 -21.79 -14.03
CA VAL A 465 29.25 -20.90 -13.35
C VAL A 465 29.61 -20.76 -11.86
N GLU A 466 30.04 -21.86 -11.23
CA GLU A 466 30.49 -21.88 -9.83
C GLU A 466 31.74 -21.02 -9.63
N GLU A 467 32.73 -21.12 -10.53
CA GLU A 467 33.95 -20.31 -10.48
C GLU A 467 33.63 -18.81 -10.60
N GLU A 468 32.82 -18.41 -11.58
CA GLU A 468 32.45 -17.01 -11.81
C GLU A 468 31.68 -16.42 -10.63
N LEU A 469 30.77 -17.20 -10.02
CA LEU A 469 30.04 -16.79 -8.83
C LEU A 469 30.95 -16.62 -7.61
N ILE A 470 31.95 -17.49 -7.45
CA ILE A 470 32.95 -17.37 -6.37
C ILE A 470 33.80 -16.12 -6.57
N ARG A 471 34.28 -15.83 -7.79
CA ARG A 471 35.03 -14.61 -8.12
C ARG A 471 34.20 -13.34 -7.88
N PHE A 472 32.94 -13.34 -8.31
CA PHE A 472 32.00 -12.25 -8.05
C PHE A 472 31.78 -12.03 -6.55
N ALA A 473 31.53 -13.09 -5.79
CA ALA A 473 31.30 -12.99 -4.35
C ALA A 473 32.55 -12.47 -3.60
N LEU A 474 33.75 -12.89 -3.99
CA LEU A 474 35.00 -12.36 -3.45
C LEU A 474 35.15 -10.86 -3.71
N LYS A 475 34.82 -10.39 -4.92
CA LYS A 475 34.85 -8.96 -5.29
C LYS A 475 33.80 -8.16 -4.52
N PHE A 476 32.56 -8.64 -4.47
CA PHE A 476 31.44 -7.97 -3.84
C PHE A 476 31.61 -7.84 -2.31
N TYR A 477 32.12 -8.89 -1.66
CA TYR A 477 32.39 -8.91 -0.22
C TYR A 477 33.83 -8.54 0.15
N ARG A 478 34.60 -7.94 -0.77
CA ARG A 478 35.97 -7.42 -0.56
C ARG A 478 36.93 -8.43 0.11
N GLY A 479 36.88 -9.70 -0.31
CA GLY A 479 37.75 -10.76 0.20
C GLY A 479 37.43 -11.30 1.60
N GLN A 480 36.29 -10.94 2.21
CA GLN A 480 35.92 -11.46 3.54
C GLN A 480 35.46 -12.93 3.47
N MET A 481 36.40 -13.87 3.56
CA MET A 481 36.19 -15.32 3.36
C MET A 481 35.05 -15.93 4.19
N SER A 482 34.92 -15.54 5.45
CA SER A 482 33.83 -16.03 6.32
C SER A 482 32.46 -15.53 5.87
N GLN A 483 32.37 -14.32 5.32
CA GLN A 483 31.14 -13.74 4.79
C GLN A 483 30.80 -14.37 3.42
N VAL A 484 31.79 -14.55 2.56
CA VAL A 484 31.66 -15.21 1.25
C VAL A 484 31.17 -16.64 1.41
N ALA A 485 31.80 -17.45 2.26
CA ALA A 485 31.40 -18.83 2.51
C ALA A 485 29.96 -18.93 3.03
N ARG A 486 29.59 -18.07 4.00
CA ARG A 486 28.24 -18.04 4.57
C ARG A 486 27.18 -17.61 3.54
N LYS A 487 27.51 -16.68 2.65
CA LYS A 487 26.57 -16.15 1.64
C LYS A 487 26.42 -17.06 0.43
N LEU A 488 27.47 -17.81 0.08
CA LEU A 488 27.41 -18.88 -0.93
C LEU A 488 26.83 -20.19 -0.39
N GLY A 489 26.58 -20.31 0.92
CA GLY A 489 26.02 -21.51 1.54
C GLY A 489 26.98 -22.70 1.59
N ILE A 490 28.29 -22.47 1.44
CA ILE A 490 29.32 -23.53 1.47
C ILE A 490 30.21 -23.41 2.70
N GLY A 491 30.77 -24.54 3.15
CA GLY A 491 31.72 -24.55 4.27
C GLY A 491 33.03 -23.81 3.92
N ARG A 492 33.66 -23.14 4.90
CA ARG A 492 34.93 -22.41 4.68
C ARG A 492 36.03 -23.30 4.09
N SER A 493 36.18 -24.53 4.57
CA SER A 493 37.13 -25.50 4.01
C SER A 493 36.82 -25.88 2.57
N THR A 494 35.54 -25.88 2.18
CA THR A 494 35.10 -26.12 0.80
C THR A 494 35.41 -24.93 -0.09
N LEU A 495 35.19 -23.70 0.39
CA LEU A 495 35.59 -22.48 -0.32
C LEU A 495 37.10 -22.46 -0.58
N TYR A 496 37.94 -22.69 0.43
CA TYR A 496 39.41 -22.71 0.24
C TYR A 496 39.88 -23.80 -0.73
N ARG A 497 39.26 -24.99 -0.70
CA ARG A 497 39.55 -26.05 -1.67
C ARG A 497 39.19 -25.61 -3.09
N LYS A 498 38.00 -25.02 -3.29
CA LYS A 498 37.54 -24.51 -4.58
C LYS A 498 38.44 -23.39 -5.11
N LEU A 499 38.87 -22.46 -4.25
CA LEU A 499 39.83 -21.41 -4.64
C LEU A 499 41.15 -22.00 -5.14
N LYS A 500 41.64 -23.07 -4.50
CA LYS A 500 42.82 -23.79 -4.96
C LYS A 500 42.60 -24.52 -6.29
N ASP A 501 41.44 -25.15 -6.46
CA ASP A 501 41.08 -25.87 -7.69
C ASP A 501 40.94 -24.92 -8.90
N TYR A 502 40.49 -23.68 -8.66
CA TYR A 502 40.34 -22.62 -9.68
C TYR A 502 41.55 -21.68 -9.79
N GLY A 503 42.63 -21.91 -9.01
CA GLY A 503 43.83 -21.08 -9.03
C GLY A 503 43.62 -19.62 -8.59
N ILE A 504 42.66 -19.36 -7.70
CA ILE A 504 42.32 -18.01 -7.20
C ILE A 504 43.11 -17.73 -5.91
N ASP A 505 43.89 -16.66 -5.90
CA ASP A 505 44.59 -16.20 -4.68
C ASP A 505 43.59 -15.55 -3.69
N PRO A 506 43.40 -16.10 -2.47
CA PRO A 506 42.47 -15.55 -1.49
C PRO A 506 42.87 -14.17 -0.96
N ASP A 507 44.15 -13.79 -1.02
CA ASP A 507 44.65 -12.55 -0.42
C ASP A 507 44.75 -11.40 -1.44
N ASN A 508 44.51 -11.66 -2.73
CA ASN A 508 44.50 -10.62 -3.77
C ASN A 508 43.42 -10.84 -4.85
N PRO A 509 42.13 -10.68 -4.50
CA PRO A 509 41.00 -10.97 -5.40
C PRO A 509 40.87 -10.01 -6.60
N GLN A 510 41.75 -9.01 -6.74
CA GLN A 510 41.73 -8.03 -7.83
C GLN A 510 42.71 -8.36 -8.97
N LYS A 511 43.66 -9.29 -8.78
CA LYS A 511 44.73 -9.53 -9.76
C LYS A 511 44.37 -10.52 -10.88
N ASP A 512 43.42 -11.42 -10.63
CA ASP A 512 43.10 -12.54 -11.56
C ASP A 512 41.72 -12.39 -12.23
N ALA A 513 41.30 -11.15 -12.51
CA ALA A 513 40.06 -10.83 -13.22
C ALA A 513 40.32 -9.97 -14.47
N ALA A 514 41.27 -10.43 -15.30
CA ALA A 514 41.40 -10.00 -16.69
C ALA A 514 40.89 -11.13 -17.59
#